data_AF-A0A2N4YT77-F1
#
_entry.id   AF-A0A2N4YT77-F1
#
_cell.length_a   1.000
_cell.length_b   1.000
_cell.length_c   1.000
_cell.angle_alpha   90.00
_cell.angle_beta   90.00
_cell.angle_gamma   90.00
#
_symmetry.space_group_name_H-M   'P 1'
#
loop_
_entity.id
_entity.type
_entity.pdbx_description
1 polymer ?
#
loop_
_entity_poly.entity_id
_entity_poly.type
_entity_poly.pdbx_seq_one_letter_code
_entity_poly.pdbx_strand_id
1 'polypeptide(L)'
;QLQSRTQTLMRRAPIWLAAQNSLNQLCEQSGEQFESGQEVTEYLQQLLEREREAIVERDEVGARKRAIDEEIERLSQPGGSEDPRLNALAERFGGVLLSEIYDDVSLEDAPYFSALYGPSRHAIVVPDLSQVAEQLEGLEDCPEDLYLIEGDPQSFDDSVFSVDELEKAVVVKIADRQWRYSRFPTLPLFGRAARENRIETLHAERESLSERFATLSFDVQKTQRLHQAFSRFIGSHLAVAFEDDPEEEIRKLNSRRGELERALNAHESGNQQNRVQYEQAKEGVSALNRLLPRLNLLADDTLADRVDEIQERLDEAQEAVRFIQQHGNQLAKLEPIVSVLQSDPEQFEQLKEDYAYAQQTQRDARQQAFALAEVVQRRAHFSYSDSAEMLSGNSDLNEKLRQRLQQAESERSRAREAMRSHVAQLNQYN
;
A
#
# COMPACT_ATOMS: atom_id res chain seq x y z
N GLN A 1 0.36 4.31 8.93
CA GLN A 1 0.73 4.50 10.35
C GLN A 1 1.62 3.37 10.88
N LEU A 2 1.22 2.08 10.79
CA LEU A 2 2.08 0.96 11.21
C LEU A 2 3.40 0.92 10.44
N GLN A 3 3.35 1.01 9.10
CA GLN A 3 4.53 0.97 8.24
C GLN A 3 5.52 2.12 8.51
N SER A 4 5.01 3.34 8.72
CA SER A 4 5.85 4.49 9.09
C SER A 4 6.50 4.31 10.45
N ARG A 5 5.78 3.74 11.43
CA ARG A 5 6.31 3.44 12.77
C ARG A 5 7.40 2.36 12.71
N THR A 6 7.17 1.27 11.98
CA THR A 6 8.18 0.23 11.75
C THR A 6 9.45 0.79 11.08
N GLN A 7 9.30 1.70 10.12
CA GLN A 7 10.45 2.33 9.45
C GLN A 7 11.27 3.23 10.40
N THR A 8 10.62 3.96 11.31
CA THR A 8 11.30 4.72 12.36
C THR A 8 12.06 3.80 13.31
N LEU A 9 11.42 2.72 13.77
CA LEU A 9 12.06 1.73 14.66
C LEU A 9 13.24 1.03 13.97
N MET A 10 13.14 0.72 12.67
CA MET A 10 14.24 0.12 11.89
C MET A 10 15.46 1.04 11.78
N ARG A 11 15.26 2.36 11.68
CA ARG A 11 16.38 3.33 11.71
C ARG A 11 17.01 3.44 13.10
N ARG A 12 16.20 3.19 14.14
CA ARG A 12 16.61 3.28 15.54
C ARG A 12 17.34 2.03 16.04
N ALA A 13 16.99 0.85 15.54
CA ALA A 13 17.55 -0.42 15.99
C ALA A 13 19.09 -0.49 15.95
N PRO A 14 19.80 -0.03 14.90
CA PRO A 14 21.27 -0.03 14.90
C PRO A 14 21.87 0.91 15.96
N ILE A 15 21.23 2.06 16.21
CA ILE A 15 21.67 3.03 17.22
C ILE A 15 21.45 2.47 18.62
N TRP A 16 20.32 1.80 18.84
CA TRP A 16 20.01 1.11 20.09
C TRP A 16 20.97 -0.05 20.36
N LEU A 17 21.29 -0.86 19.34
CA LEU A 17 22.28 -1.94 19.47
C LEU A 17 23.67 -1.40 19.82
N ALA A 18 24.11 -0.32 19.17
CA ALA A 18 25.37 0.34 19.49
C ALA A 18 25.36 0.91 20.92
N ALA A 19 24.23 1.49 21.34
CA ALA A 19 24.04 1.99 22.69
C ALA A 19 24.11 0.86 23.73
N GLN A 20 23.49 -0.29 23.46
CA GLN A 20 23.52 -1.45 24.34
C GLN A 20 24.89 -2.10 24.43
N ASN A 21 25.61 -2.23 23.32
CA ASN A 21 27.00 -2.70 23.34
C ASN A 21 27.89 -1.77 24.18
N SER A 22 27.70 -0.45 24.05
CA SER A 22 28.42 0.54 24.84
C SER A 22 28.06 0.47 26.32
N LEU A 23 26.78 0.24 26.65
CA LEU A 23 26.30 0.06 28.02
C LEU A 23 26.92 -1.19 28.65
N ASN A 24 26.89 -2.33 27.95
CA ASN A 24 27.52 -3.57 28.40
C ASN A 24 29.01 -3.41 28.65
N GLN A 25 29.71 -2.69 27.76
CA GLN A 25 31.13 -2.38 27.95
C GLN A 25 31.37 -1.52 29.20
N LEU A 26 30.48 -0.56 29.50
CA LEU A 26 30.58 0.23 30.73
C LEU A 26 30.31 -0.62 31.97
N CYS A 27 29.31 -1.49 31.94
CA CYS A 27 29.01 -2.41 33.04
C CYS A 27 30.19 -3.35 33.30
N GLU A 28 30.83 -3.88 32.26
CA GLU A 28 32.02 -4.73 32.40
C GLU A 28 33.22 -3.97 32.98
N GLN A 29 33.42 -2.71 32.56
CA GLN A 29 34.53 -1.88 33.04
C GLN A 29 34.34 -1.36 34.47
N SER A 30 33.09 -1.09 34.86
CA SER A 30 32.74 -0.59 36.20
C SER A 30 32.48 -1.71 37.21
N GLY A 31 32.06 -2.90 36.75
CA GLY A 31 31.59 -3.99 37.60
C GLY A 31 30.17 -3.79 38.14
N GLU A 32 29.50 -2.71 37.75
CA GLU A 32 28.15 -2.35 38.19
C GLU A 32 27.13 -2.62 37.08
N GLN A 33 25.87 -2.82 37.47
CA GLN A 33 24.74 -2.90 36.52
C GLN A 33 23.89 -1.64 36.64
N PHE A 34 23.51 -1.07 35.50
CA PHE A 34 22.68 0.13 35.44
C PHE A 34 21.32 -0.23 34.83
N GLU A 35 20.25 0.02 35.58
CA GLU A 35 18.86 -0.16 35.15
C GLU A 35 18.30 1.13 34.55
N SER A 36 18.83 2.29 34.94
CA SER A 36 18.34 3.59 34.50
C SER A 36 19.45 4.57 34.11
N GLY A 37 19.08 5.53 33.27
CA GLY A 37 19.97 6.65 32.93
C GLY A 37 20.33 7.54 34.11
N GLN A 38 19.51 7.54 35.18
CA GLN A 38 19.79 8.28 36.41
C GLN A 38 20.96 7.64 37.17
N GLU A 39 20.95 6.32 37.32
CA GLU A 39 22.06 5.58 37.97
C GLU A 39 23.39 5.80 37.25
N VAL A 40 23.40 5.84 35.91
CA VAL A 40 24.61 6.16 35.14
C VAL A 40 25.14 7.56 35.48
N THR A 41 24.25 8.54 35.64
CA THR A 41 24.66 9.91 36.00
C THR A 41 25.10 10.03 37.46
N GLU A 42 24.45 9.32 38.38
CA GLU A 42 24.84 9.27 39.80
C GLU A 42 26.20 8.59 39.97
N TYR A 43 26.42 7.46 39.28
CA TYR A 43 27.70 6.78 39.29
C TYR A 43 28.81 7.65 38.70
N LEU A 44 28.53 8.41 37.64
CA LEU A 44 29.49 9.38 37.11
C LEU A 44 29.84 10.48 38.13
N GLN A 45 28.87 10.97 38.91
CA GLN A 45 29.16 11.96 39.96
C GLN A 45 30.08 11.38 41.03
N GLN A 46 29.80 10.16 41.51
CA GLN A 46 30.67 9.46 42.46
C GLN A 46 32.06 9.22 41.87
N LEU A 47 32.15 8.87 40.58
CA LEU A 47 33.41 8.67 39.88
C LEU A 47 34.23 9.95 39.80
N LEU A 48 33.59 11.10 39.56
CA LEU A 48 34.23 12.41 39.52
C LEU A 48 34.75 12.84 40.90
N GLU A 49 34.00 12.54 41.97
CA GLU A 49 34.44 12.79 43.35
C GLU A 49 35.68 11.94 43.68
N ARG A 50 35.62 10.63 43.41
CA ARG A 50 36.78 9.72 43.56
C ARG A 50 37.97 10.15 42.72
N GLU A 51 37.75 10.62 41.49
CA GLU A 51 38.82 11.13 40.62
C GLU A 51 39.50 12.34 41.26
N ARG A 52 38.73 13.29 41.79
CA ARG A 52 39.26 14.49 42.44
C ARG A 52 40.05 14.15 43.70
N GLU A 53 39.50 13.29 44.55
CA GLU A 53 40.17 12.83 45.77
C GLU A 53 41.52 12.16 45.45
N ALA A 54 41.52 11.24 44.49
CA ALA A 54 42.74 10.55 44.07
C ALA A 54 43.78 11.49 43.42
N ILE A 55 43.33 12.51 42.67
CA ILE A 55 44.23 13.55 42.12
C ILE A 55 44.87 14.36 43.23
N VAL A 56 44.09 14.81 44.22
CA VAL A 56 44.60 15.59 45.36
C VAL A 56 45.61 14.76 46.15
N GLU A 57 45.29 13.51 46.44
CA GLU A 57 46.20 12.61 47.17
C GLU A 57 47.50 12.37 46.39
N ARG A 58 47.41 12.10 45.08
CA ARG A 58 48.59 11.96 44.20
C ARG A 58 49.46 13.21 44.22
N ASP A 59 48.84 14.39 44.11
CA ASP A 59 49.56 15.66 44.05
C ASP A 59 50.21 16.01 45.39
N GLU A 60 49.57 15.68 46.51
CA GLU A 60 50.14 15.81 47.87
C GLU A 60 51.35 14.89 48.05
N VAL A 61 51.23 13.61 47.68
CA VAL A 61 52.34 12.64 47.71
C VAL A 61 53.48 13.11 46.79
N GLY A 62 53.16 13.60 45.60
CA GLY A 62 54.13 14.14 44.65
C GLY A 62 54.81 15.43 45.15
N ALA A 63 54.11 16.28 45.90
CA ALA A 63 54.69 17.44 46.55
C ALA A 63 55.64 17.04 47.69
N ARG A 64 55.23 16.10 48.55
CA ARG A 64 56.06 15.58 49.64
C ARG A 64 57.32 14.88 49.12
N LYS A 65 57.20 14.08 48.06
CA LYS A 65 58.35 13.46 47.39
C LYS A 65 59.36 14.50 46.90
N ARG A 66 58.89 15.57 46.24
CA ARG A 66 59.77 16.67 45.78
C ARG A 66 60.45 17.40 46.93
N ALA A 67 59.74 17.65 48.04
CA ALA A 67 60.33 18.26 49.22
C ALA A 67 61.45 17.39 49.83
N ILE A 68 61.27 16.07 49.85
CA ILE A 68 62.30 15.12 50.29
C ILE A 68 63.47 15.08 49.31
N ASP A 69 63.22 15.08 48.00
CA ASP A 69 64.28 15.18 46.99
C ASP A 69 65.15 16.43 47.20
N GLU A 70 64.53 17.59 47.47
CA GLU A 70 65.22 18.85 47.76
C GLU A 70 65.98 18.82 49.11
N GLU A 71 65.44 18.14 50.14
CA GLU A 71 66.13 17.96 51.43
C GLU A 71 67.36 17.06 51.29
N ILE A 72 67.23 15.94 50.58
CA ILE A 72 68.35 15.04 50.26
C ILE A 72 69.42 15.81 49.49
N GLU A 73 69.06 16.50 48.41
CA GLU A 73 70.02 17.25 47.59
C GLU A 73 70.83 18.26 48.42
N ARG A 74 70.16 18.97 49.33
CA ARG A 74 70.81 19.93 50.24
C ARG A 74 71.75 19.26 51.23
N LEU A 75 71.39 18.11 51.82
CA LEU A 75 72.23 17.40 52.78
C LEU A 75 73.37 16.63 52.13
N SER A 76 73.20 16.17 50.88
CA SER A 76 74.20 15.43 50.10
C SER A 76 75.28 16.32 49.48
N GLN A 77 75.18 17.65 49.56
CA GLN A 77 76.23 18.54 49.08
C GLN A 77 77.55 18.25 49.82
N PRO A 78 78.67 18.05 49.12
CA PRO A 78 79.97 17.83 49.75
C PRO A 78 80.38 19.11 50.47
N GLY A 79 80.21 19.14 51.79
CA GLY A 79 80.48 20.29 52.62
C GLY A 79 81.57 20.02 53.63
N GLY A 80 82.52 20.95 53.76
CA GLY A 80 83.61 20.87 54.72
C GLY A 80 84.65 19.82 54.33
N SER A 81 85.29 19.98 53.16
CA SER A 81 86.44 19.15 52.77
C SER A 81 87.51 19.24 53.86
N GLU A 82 87.60 18.20 54.68
CA GLU A 82 88.68 18.01 55.62
C GLU A 82 89.96 17.75 54.84
N ASP A 83 91.07 18.35 55.27
CA ASP A 83 92.36 18.07 54.66
C ASP A 83 92.69 16.59 54.90
N PRO A 84 92.87 15.77 53.84
CA PRO A 84 93.09 14.33 54.00
C PRO A 84 94.34 14.01 54.84
N ARG A 85 95.25 14.99 54.98
CA ARG A 85 96.45 14.87 55.83
C ARG A 85 96.11 14.82 57.32
N LEU A 86 95.01 15.42 57.76
CA LEU A 86 94.61 15.46 59.18
C LEU A 86 94.30 14.07 59.74
N ASN A 87 93.71 13.18 58.95
CA ASN A 87 93.47 11.79 59.36
C ASN A 87 94.79 11.05 59.64
N ALA A 88 95.77 11.18 58.73
CA ALA A 88 97.08 10.56 58.89
C ALA A 88 97.84 11.14 60.10
N LEU A 89 97.69 12.45 60.36
CA LEU A 89 98.28 13.09 61.53
C LEU A 89 97.60 12.65 62.84
N ALA A 90 96.27 12.49 62.85
CA ALA A 90 95.54 12.01 64.02
C ALA A 90 96.00 10.60 64.42
N GLU A 91 96.12 9.69 63.45
CA GLU A 91 96.65 8.34 63.68
C GLU A 91 98.10 8.37 64.20
N ARG A 92 98.95 9.23 63.63
CA ARG A 92 100.37 9.36 64.04
C ARG A 92 100.51 9.85 65.48
N PHE A 93 99.67 10.81 65.89
CA PHE A 93 99.69 11.35 67.25
C PHE A 93 98.93 10.48 68.27
N GLY A 94 98.27 9.40 67.83
CA GLY A 94 97.43 8.56 68.69
C GLY A 94 96.21 9.32 69.23
N GLY A 95 95.73 10.32 68.47
CA GLY A 95 94.57 11.14 68.80
C GLY A 95 93.36 10.83 67.92
N VAL A 96 92.26 11.51 68.20
CA VAL A 96 91.00 11.43 67.42
C VAL A 96 90.66 12.82 66.92
N LEU A 97 90.12 12.93 65.71
CA LEU A 97 89.69 14.23 65.20
C LEU A 97 88.45 14.72 65.93
N LEU A 98 88.39 16.03 66.17
CA LEU A 98 87.22 16.66 66.78
C LEU A 98 85.96 16.47 65.90
N SER A 99 86.14 16.31 64.59
CA SER A 99 85.08 15.98 63.63
C SER A 99 84.44 14.62 63.90
N GLU A 100 85.21 13.64 64.35
CA GLU A 100 84.76 12.28 64.68
C GLU A 100 84.13 12.20 66.06
N ILE A 101 84.61 12.99 67.03
CA ILE A 101 84.01 13.05 68.38
C ILE A 101 82.59 13.66 68.33
N TYR A 102 82.38 14.69 67.50
CA TYR A 102 81.07 15.32 67.30
C TYR A 102 80.31 14.80 66.08
N ASP A 103 80.55 13.56 65.67
CA ASP A 103 79.89 13.00 64.49
C ASP A 103 78.38 12.73 64.71
N ASP A 104 78.01 12.46 65.97
CA ASP A 104 76.64 12.17 66.40
C ASP A 104 75.83 13.42 66.85
N VAL A 105 76.41 14.62 66.73
CA VAL A 105 75.70 15.86 67.06
C VAL A 105 74.48 16.05 66.15
N SER A 106 73.39 16.54 66.72
CA SER A 106 72.14 16.76 66.00
C SER A 106 72.33 17.71 64.78
N LEU A 107 71.51 17.53 63.74
CA LEU A 107 71.52 18.41 62.56
C LEU A 107 71.22 19.88 62.87
N GLU A 108 70.50 20.14 63.95
CA GLU A 108 70.14 21.50 64.40
C GLU A 108 71.31 22.18 65.12
N ASP A 109 72.08 21.41 65.89
CA ASP A 109 73.17 21.93 66.71
C ASP A 109 74.53 21.90 65.97
N ALA A 110 74.69 21.04 64.98
CA ALA A 110 75.94 20.89 64.22
C ALA A 110 76.45 22.21 63.60
N PRO A 111 75.60 23.10 63.02
CA PRO A 111 76.03 24.42 62.55
C PRO A 111 76.51 25.34 63.68
N TYR A 112 75.88 25.26 64.85
CA TYR A 112 76.27 26.04 66.02
C TYR A 112 77.65 25.63 66.52
N PHE A 113 77.86 24.33 66.77
CA PHE A 113 79.15 23.81 67.24
C PHE A 113 80.26 24.04 66.21
N SER A 114 79.98 23.87 64.91
CA SER A 114 80.96 24.15 63.86
C SER A 114 81.41 25.63 63.86
N ALA A 115 80.48 26.56 64.14
CA ALA A 115 80.79 27.99 64.27
C ALA A 115 81.50 28.32 65.60
N LEU A 116 81.10 27.65 66.68
CA LEU A 116 81.68 27.79 68.02
C LEU A 116 83.15 27.41 68.06
N TYR A 117 83.57 26.35 67.37
CA TYR A 117 84.98 25.97 67.30
C TYR A 117 85.75 26.79 66.26
N GLY A 118 85.11 27.27 65.19
CA GLY A 118 85.78 28.11 64.18
C GLY A 118 86.98 27.36 63.54
N PRO A 119 88.19 27.94 63.41
CA PRO A 119 89.34 27.21 62.84
C PRO A 119 89.72 25.92 63.60
N SER A 120 89.53 25.87 64.92
CA SER A 120 89.81 24.68 65.73
C SER A 120 88.79 23.54 65.55
N ARG A 121 87.83 23.65 64.62
CA ARG A 121 86.94 22.54 64.25
C ARG A 121 87.69 21.33 63.65
N HIS A 122 88.88 21.58 63.11
CA HIS A 122 89.79 20.57 62.55
C HIS A 122 90.86 20.10 63.55
N ALA A 123 90.64 20.34 64.85
CA ALA A 123 91.62 19.99 65.86
C ALA A 123 91.73 18.47 66.03
N ILE A 124 92.93 18.01 66.35
CA ILE A 124 93.19 16.65 66.81
C ILE A 124 93.17 16.68 68.33
N VAL A 125 92.28 15.89 68.92
CA VAL A 125 92.20 15.69 70.37
C VAL A 125 93.19 14.60 70.76
N VAL A 126 94.15 14.94 71.61
CA VAL A 126 95.20 14.02 72.06
C VAL A 126 95.20 13.95 73.60
N PRO A 127 95.43 12.77 74.21
CA PRO A 127 95.42 12.65 75.67
C PRO A 127 96.53 13.44 76.39
N ASP A 128 97.68 13.68 75.75
CA ASP A 128 98.83 14.38 76.33
C ASP A 128 99.61 15.13 75.24
N LEU A 129 99.66 16.47 75.33
CA LEU A 129 100.38 17.32 74.37
C LEU A 129 101.90 17.17 74.46
N SER A 130 102.43 16.70 75.59
CA SER A 130 103.87 16.56 75.82
C SER A 130 104.49 15.51 74.89
N GLN A 131 103.75 14.44 74.61
CA GLN A 131 104.17 13.35 73.70
C GLN A 131 104.12 13.77 72.23
N VAL A 132 103.26 14.73 71.90
CA VAL A 132 103.13 15.28 70.55
C VAL A 132 104.22 16.32 70.27
N ALA A 133 104.67 17.06 71.30
CA ALA A 133 105.72 18.08 71.18
C ALA A 133 107.00 17.54 70.52
N GLU A 134 107.43 16.33 70.87
CA GLU A 134 108.58 15.66 70.26
C GLU A 134 108.35 15.28 68.79
N GLN A 135 107.10 15.01 68.40
CA GLN A 135 106.74 14.61 67.03
C GLN A 135 106.49 15.81 66.11
N LEU A 136 106.27 17.00 66.67
CA LEU A 136 106.11 18.25 65.93
C LEU A 136 107.45 18.76 65.36
N GLU A 137 108.58 18.43 66.00
CA GLU A 137 109.91 18.77 65.50
C GLU A 137 110.24 17.92 64.24
N GLY A 138 110.18 18.54 63.06
CA GLY A 138 110.49 17.88 61.78
C GLY A 138 109.26 17.43 60.97
N LEU A 139 108.08 17.98 61.28
CA LEU A 139 106.85 17.66 60.57
C LEU A 139 106.73 18.53 59.30
N GLU A 140 106.93 17.92 58.13
CA GLU A 140 106.90 18.63 56.83
C GLU A 140 105.54 18.53 56.12
N ASP A 141 104.72 17.52 56.44
CA ASP A 141 103.43 17.26 55.76
C ASP A 141 102.24 17.55 56.68
N CYS A 142 101.99 18.84 56.95
CA CYS A 142 100.82 19.34 57.68
C CYS A 142 100.15 20.53 56.97
N PRO A 143 98.89 20.86 57.33
CA PRO A 143 98.31 22.15 57.00
C PRO A 143 99.10 23.31 57.61
N GLU A 144 98.87 24.52 57.08
CA GLU A 144 99.52 25.76 57.55
C GLU A 144 99.21 26.03 59.04
N ASP A 145 97.97 25.77 59.46
CA ASP A 145 97.53 25.86 60.85
C ASP A 145 97.07 24.48 61.35
N LEU A 146 97.78 23.92 62.34
CA LEU A 146 97.41 22.68 63.01
C LEU A 146 96.93 22.99 64.43
N TYR A 147 95.70 22.60 64.75
CA TYR A 147 95.12 22.75 66.08
C TYR A 147 95.19 21.42 66.83
N LEU A 148 95.69 21.46 68.07
CA LEU A 148 95.76 20.32 68.98
C LEU A 148 95.01 20.69 70.26
N ILE A 149 94.18 19.78 70.76
CA ILE A 149 93.46 19.97 72.02
C ILE A 149 93.81 18.81 72.95
N GLU A 150 94.22 19.13 74.17
CA GLU A 150 94.39 18.13 75.22
C GLU A 150 93.02 17.75 75.78
N GLY A 151 92.69 16.46 75.76
CA GLY A 151 91.41 15.97 76.27
C GLY A 151 91.24 14.47 76.10
N ASP A 152 90.28 13.90 76.81
CA ASP A 152 89.86 12.51 76.62
C ASP A 152 88.83 12.44 75.49
N PRO A 153 89.10 11.70 74.39
CA PRO A 153 88.15 11.55 73.28
C PRO A 153 86.79 10.96 73.68
N GLN A 154 86.72 10.19 74.77
CA GLN A 154 85.46 9.56 75.22
C GLN A 154 84.59 10.47 76.09
N SER A 155 85.17 11.51 76.69
CA SER A 155 84.50 12.40 77.64
C SER A 155 84.96 13.85 77.48
N PHE A 156 84.94 14.31 76.23
CA PHE A 156 85.37 15.65 75.86
C PHE A 156 84.45 16.73 76.47
N ASP A 157 85.02 17.76 77.08
CA ASP A 157 84.30 18.83 77.80
C ASP A 157 84.21 20.11 76.94
N ASP A 158 82.99 20.60 76.75
CA ASP A 158 82.64 21.71 75.86
C ASP A 158 82.86 23.10 76.50
N SER A 159 83.15 23.16 77.80
CA SER A 159 82.92 24.34 78.64
C SER A 159 84.00 25.45 78.64
N VAL A 160 84.81 25.55 77.57
CA VAL A 160 86.03 26.40 77.56
C VAL A 160 85.82 27.80 76.95
N PHE A 161 84.73 28.06 76.22
CA PHE A 161 84.56 29.31 75.47
C PHE A 161 83.65 30.35 76.17
N SER A 162 84.08 31.62 76.18
CA SER A 162 83.22 32.76 76.51
C SER A 162 82.54 33.26 75.23
N VAL A 163 81.23 33.06 75.15
CA VAL A 163 80.45 33.15 73.92
C VAL A 163 79.23 34.06 74.08
N ASP A 164 79.01 34.91 73.09
CA ASP A 164 77.74 35.62 72.87
C ASP A 164 77.06 35.05 71.61
N GLU A 165 75.86 34.49 71.79
CA GLU A 165 75.07 33.91 70.70
C GLU A 165 74.30 34.99 69.91
N LEU A 166 74.33 34.91 68.58
CA LEU A 166 73.58 35.75 67.65
C LEU A 166 72.70 34.89 66.73
N GLU A 167 71.75 35.51 66.03
CA GLU A 167 70.93 34.81 65.04
C GLU A 167 71.81 34.25 63.90
N LYS A 168 71.91 32.91 63.83
CA LYS A 168 72.74 32.14 62.87
C LYS A 168 74.25 32.45 62.92
N ALA A 169 74.75 32.93 64.05
CA ALA A 169 76.18 33.18 64.22
C ALA A 169 76.61 33.14 65.69
N VAL A 170 77.90 32.99 65.92
CA VAL A 170 78.52 32.98 67.25
C VAL A 170 79.61 34.05 67.31
N VAL A 171 79.64 34.82 68.41
CA VAL A 171 80.77 35.70 68.74
C VAL A 171 81.54 35.09 69.91
N VAL A 172 82.79 34.72 69.66
CA VAL A 172 83.67 34.15 70.68
C VAL A 172 84.72 35.19 71.08
N LYS A 173 84.81 35.52 72.37
CA LYS A 173 85.87 36.39 72.90
C LYS A 173 87.14 35.55 73.11
N ILE A 174 88.07 35.62 72.16
CA ILE A 174 89.33 34.85 72.20
C ILE A 174 90.32 35.45 73.22
N ALA A 175 90.39 36.79 73.28
CA ALA A 175 91.25 37.52 74.21
C ALA A 175 90.61 38.88 74.56
N ASP A 176 91.19 39.63 75.51
CA ASP A 176 90.62 40.90 76.00
C ASP A 176 90.37 41.98 74.93
N ARG A 177 90.96 41.83 73.74
CA ARG A 177 90.80 42.76 72.60
C ARG A 177 90.57 42.04 71.25
N GLN A 178 90.22 40.76 71.26
CA GLN A 178 90.05 39.96 70.04
C GLN A 178 88.76 39.16 70.08
N TRP A 179 87.88 39.39 69.12
CA TRP A 179 86.62 38.67 68.93
C TRP A 179 86.64 37.92 67.62
N ARG A 180 86.07 36.73 67.60
CA ARG A 180 85.83 35.96 66.38
C ARG A 180 84.34 35.85 66.14
N TYR A 181 83.91 36.30 64.97
CA TYR A 181 82.56 36.13 64.47
C TYR A 181 82.54 34.96 63.49
N SER A 182 81.80 33.91 63.83
CA SER A 182 81.60 32.73 63.00
C SER A 182 80.13 32.60 62.61
N ARG A 183 79.82 32.60 61.32
CA ARG A 183 78.47 32.29 60.84
C ARG A 183 78.22 30.78 60.88
N PHE A 184 76.97 30.38 61.08
CA PHE A 184 76.58 28.98 60.95
C PHE A 184 76.84 28.54 59.51
N PRO A 185 77.69 27.52 59.30
CA PRO A 185 77.90 26.97 57.98
C PRO A 185 76.62 26.28 57.51
N THR A 186 76.30 26.41 56.21
CA THR A 186 75.16 25.68 55.60
C THR A 186 75.40 24.18 55.62
N LEU A 187 76.67 23.77 55.59
CA LEU A 187 77.12 22.39 55.73
C LEU A 187 78.16 22.34 56.85
N PRO A 188 77.76 22.01 58.09
CA PRO A 188 78.69 21.88 59.20
C PRO A 188 79.69 20.73 58.98
N LEU A 189 80.84 20.83 59.64
CA LEU A 189 81.81 19.72 59.65
C LEU A 189 81.32 18.61 60.59
N PHE A 190 80.77 19.00 61.73
CA PHE A 190 80.19 18.09 62.74
C PHE A 190 78.83 17.54 62.31
N GLY A 191 78.40 16.48 62.99
CA GLY A 191 77.10 15.84 62.76
C GLY A 191 77.03 15.08 61.43
N ARG A 192 78.13 14.49 60.95
CA ARG A 192 78.15 13.81 59.66
C ARG A 192 77.43 12.45 59.74
N ALA A 193 77.62 11.65 60.79
CA ALA A 193 76.86 10.43 61.03
C ALA A 193 75.37 10.73 61.18
N ALA A 194 75.00 11.77 61.94
CA ALA A 194 73.60 12.20 62.05
C ALA A 194 73.00 12.64 60.70
N ARG A 195 73.79 13.33 59.85
CA ARG A 195 73.40 13.73 58.50
C ARG A 195 73.25 12.53 57.55
N GLU A 196 74.21 11.62 57.54
CA GLU A 196 74.19 10.40 56.71
C GLU A 196 73.00 9.53 57.10
N ASN A 197 72.77 9.31 58.40
CA ASN A 197 71.57 8.63 58.92
C ASN A 197 70.28 9.31 58.46
N ARG A 198 70.20 10.65 58.54
CA ARG A 198 69.02 11.40 58.06
C ARG A 198 68.82 11.21 56.55
N ILE A 199 69.87 11.30 55.74
CA ILE A 199 69.81 11.06 54.29
C ILE A 199 69.29 9.64 54.01
N GLU A 200 69.77 8.63 54.72
CA GLU A 200 69.26 7.26 54.57
C GLU A 200 67.77 7.14 54.92
N THR A 201 67.32 7.76 56.02
CA THR A 201 65.89 7.76 56.36
C THR A 201 65.04 8.48 55.30
N LEU A 202 65.53 9.59 54.74
CA LEU A 202 64.87 10.32 53.67
C LEU A 202 64.82 9.51 52.38
N HIS A 203 65.87 8.76 52.04
CA HIS A 203 65.86 7.83 50.92
C HIS A 203 64.82 6.72 51.09
N ALA A 204 64.70 6.13 52.29
CA ALA A 204 63.68 5.14 52.57
C ALA A 204 62.26 5.73 52.45
N GLU A 205 62.02 6.94 53.00
CA GLU A 205 60.73 7.63 52.86
C GLU A 205 60.44 7.95 51.39
N ARG A 206 61.43 8.45 50.63
CA ARG A 206 61.31 8.75 49.21
C ARG A 206 60.88 7.54 48.38
N GLU A 207 61.50 6.38 48.60
CA GLU A 207 61.14 5.15 47.88
C GLU A 207 59.70 4.74 48.20
N SER A 208 59.29 4.79 49.48
CA SER A 208 57.90 4.50 49.88
C SER A 208 56.89 5.46 49.24
N LEU A 209 57.20 6.75 49.16
CA LEU A 209 56.37 7.75 48.48
C LEU A 209 56.38 7.56 46.96
N SER A 210 57.50 7.10 46.39
CA SER A 210 57.61 6.82 44.95
C SER A 210 56.71 5.66 44.54
N GLU A 211 56.67 4.58 45.33
CA GLU A 211 55.76 3.46 45.13
C GLU A 211 54.29 3.90 45.25
N ARG A 212 53.94 4.61 46.33
CA ARG A 212 52.59 5.16 46.52
C ARG A 212 52.19 6.14 45.41
N PHE A 213 53.10 6.96 44.95
CA PHE A 213 52.85 7.88 43.84
C PHE A 213 52.56 7.12 42.53
N ALA A 214 53.28 6.02 42.28
CA ALA A 214 53.08 5.20 41.09
C ALA A 214 51.70 4.50 41.12
N THR A 215 51.30 3.93 42.26
CA THR A 215 49.98 3.30 42.42
C THR A 215 48.84 4.31 42.27
N LEU A 216 48.91 5.45 42.96
CA LEU A 216 47.91 6.52 42.85
C LEU A 216 47.85 7.08 41.41
N SER A 217 48.98 7.24 40.75
CA SER A 217 49.02 7.70 39.36
C SER A 217 48.33 6.72 38.41
N PHE A 218 48.52 5.42 38.62
CA PHE A 218 47.84 4.38 37.85
C PHE A 218 46.32 4.40 38.10
N ASP A 219 45.90 4.52 39.36
CA ASP A 219 44.49 4.58 39.74
C ASP A 219 43.79 5.82 39.19
N VAL A 220 44.45 6.98 39.21
CA VAL A 220 43.95 8.21 38.57
C VAL A 220 43.78 7.99 37.05
N GLN A 221 44.76 7.39 36.38
CA GLN A 221 44.65 7.10 34.94
C GLN A 221 43.51 6.13 34.63
N LYS A 222 43.33 5.09 35.46
CA LYS A 222 42.23 4.12 35.32
C LYS A 222 40.88 4.82 35.48
N THR A 223 40.71 5.61 36.53
CA THR A 223 39.50 6.39 36.81
C THR A 223 39.20 7.39 35.69
N GLN A 224 40.21 8.07 35.16
CA GLN A 224 40.06 8.98 34.02
C GLN A 224 39.58 8.29 32.74
N ARG A 225 40.11 7.09 32.45
CA ARG A 225 39.65 6.30 31.31
C ARG A 225 38.19 5.89 31.46
N LEU A 226 37.79 5.48 32.67
CA LEU A 226 36.39 5.18 32.98
C LEU A 226 35.52 6.43 32.80
N HIS A 227 35.90 7.57 33.38
CA HIS A 227 35.17 8.82 33.25
C HIS A 227 35.00 9.23 31.77
N GLN A 228 36.03 9.11 30.94
CA GLN A 228 35.91 9.36 29.50
C GLN A 228 34.98 8.37 28.78
N ALA A 229 34.95 7.10 29.20
CA ALA A 229 34.01 6.11 28.66
C ALA A 229 32.56 6.48 29.03
N PHE A 230 32.29 6.81 30.29
CA PHE A 230 30.99 7.28 30.76
C PHE A 230 30.56 8.56 30.04
N SER A 231 31.46 9.55 29.89
CA SER A 231 31.16 10.79 29.18
C SER A 231 30.79 10.56 27.70
N ARG A 232 31.51 9.66 27.00
CA ARG A 232 31.20 9.31 25.61
C ARG A 232 29.83 8.62 25.48
N PHE A 233 29.52 7.73 26.42
CA PHE A 233 28.23 7.06 26.47
C PHE A 233 27.08 8.03 26.74
N ILE A 234 27.26 8.95 27.70
CA ILE A 234 26.26 9.97 28.01
C ILE A 234 25.99 10.88 26.81
N GLY A 235 27.04 11.29 26.11
CA GLY A 235 26.90 12.16 24.94
C GLY A 235 26.25 11.50 23.72
N SER A 236 26.44 10.18 23.53
CA SER A 236 26.06 9.50 22.27
C SER A 236 24.89 8.53 22.42
N HIS A 237 24.71 7.91 23.59
CA HIS A 237 23.94 6.67 23.73
C HIS A 237 22.94 6.68 24.88
N LEU A 238 23.11 7.51 25.92
CA LEU A 238 22.23 7.54 27.10
C LEU A 238 20.74 7.71 26.77
N ALA A 239 20.42 8.54 25.78
CA ALA A 239 19.03 8.78 25.38
C ALA A 239 18.32 7.54 24.82
N VAL A 240 19.06 6.60 24.24
CA VAL A 240 18.48 5.43 23.53
C VAL A 240 18.74 4.12 24.28
N ALA A 241 19.79 4.04 25.09
CA ALA A 241 20.21 2.80 25.73
C ALA A 241 19.12 2.15 26.61
N PHE A 242 18.35 2.97 27.35
CA PHE A 242 17.35 2.49 28.31
C PHE A 242 15.93 2.38 27.75
N GLU A 243 15.75 2.54 26.45
CA GLU A 243 14.44 2.33 25.83
C GLU A 243 14.23 0.86 25.48
N ASP A 244 12.96 0.46 25.33
CA ASP A 244 12.57 -0.91 24.99
C ASP A 244 13.20 -1.37 23.67
N ASP A 245 13.43 -2.68 23.55
CA ASP A 245 14.01 -3.28 22.34
C ASP A 245 13.15 -2.96 21.11
N PRO A 246 13.66 -2.15 20.16
CA PRO A 246 12.92 -1.81 18.96
C PRO A 246 12.64 -3.04 18.08
N GLU A 247 13.44 -4.11 18.13
CA GLU A 247 13.20 -5.33 17.36
C GLU A 247 12.00 -6.11 17.86
N GLU A 248 11.75 -6.14 19.17
CA GLU A 248 10.54 -6.74 19.74
C GLU A 248 9.29 -5.97 19.32
N GLU A 249 9.33 -4.63 19.38
CA GLU A 249 8.23 -3.81 18.87
C GLU A 249 8.00 -4.03 17.36
N ILE A 250 9.07 -4.09 16.56
CA ILE A 250 8.97 -4.39 15.13
C ILE A 250 8.31 -5.75 14.89
N ARG A 251 8.66 -6.78 15.66
CA ARG A 251 8.03 -8.11 15.57
C ARG A 251 6.52 -8.05 15.85
N LYS A 252 6.11 -7.34 16.92
CA LYS A 252 4.69 -7.13 17.28
C LYS A 252 3.94 -6.33 16.20
N LEU A 253 4.56 -5.31 15.63
CA LEU A 253 3.94 -4.51 14.57
C LEU A 253 3.81 -5.29 13.25
N ASN A 254 4.81 -6.12 12.91
CA ASN A 254 4.77 -6.96 11.72
C ASN A 254 3.72 -8.08 11.83
N SER A 255 3.58 -8.72 13.00
CA SER A 255 2.50 -9.70 13.21
C SER A 255 1.13 -9.04 13.07
N ARG A 256 0.94 -7.86 13.68
CA ARG A 256 -0.30 -7.09 13.55
C ARG A 256 -0.57 -6.67 12.11
N ARG A 257 0.47 -6.30 11.35
CA ARG A 257 0.35 -6.00 9.92
C ARG A 257 -0.15 -7.21 9.13
N GLY A 258 0.43 -8.39 9.36
CA GLY A 258 0.00 -9.64 8.71
C GLY A 258 -1.42 -10.07 9.09
N GLU A 259 -1.88 -9.79 10.31
CA GLU A 259 -3.29 -9.97 10.68
C GLU A 259 -4.22 -9.03 9.90
N LEU A 260 -3.87 -7.75 9.81
CA LEU A 260 -4.68 -6.76 9.08
C LEU A 260 -4.71 -7.06 7.58
N GLU A 261 -3.60 -7.45 6.97
CA GLU A 261 -3.55 -7.88 5.56
C GLU A 261 -4.43 -9.11 5.31
N ARG A 262 -4.40 -10.11 6.20
CA ARG A 262 -5.30 -11.28 6.10
C ARG A 262 -6.77 -10.88 6.24
N ALA A 263 -7.10 -10.02 7.19
CA ALA A 263 -8.47 -9.53 7.38
C ALA A 263 -8.96 -8.72 6.16
N LEU A 264 -8.09 -7.88 5.59
CA LEU A 264 -8.37 -7.11 4.38
C LEU A 264 -8.65 -8.04 3.20
N ASN A 265 -7.78 -9.02 2.96
CA ASN A 265 -7.95 -9.99 1.87
C ASN A 265 -9.23 -10.82 2.04
N ALA A 266 -9.57 -11.22 3.27
CA ALA A 266 -10.84 -11.90 3.55
C ALA A 266 -12.05 -11.01 3.26
N HIS A 267 -12.00 -9.73 3.64
CA HIS A 267 -13.05 -8.76 3.33
C HIS A 267 -13.16 -8.50 1.82
N GLU A 268 -12.05 -8.35 1.10
CA GLU A 268 -12.05 -8.17 -0.36
C GLU A 268 -12.63 -9.39 -1.09
N SER A 269 -12.23 -10.59 -0.69
CA SER A 269 -12.77 -11.85 -1.23
C SER A 269 -14.28 -11.96 -0.97
N GLY A 270 -14.73 -11.70 0.26
CA GLY A 270 -16.15 -11.68 0.58
C GLY A 270 -16.94 -10.62 -0.22
N ASN A 271 -16.34 -9.45 -0.44
CA ASN A 271 -16.96 -8.39 -1.24
C ASN A 271 -17.07 -8.78 -2.72
N GLN A 272 -16.04 -9.44 -3.28
CA GLN A 272 -16.11 -10.00 -4.64
C GLN A 272 -17.20 -11.06 -4.76
N GLN A 273 -17.31 -11.97 -3.79
CA GLN A 273 -18.36 -12.98 -3.76
C GLN A 273 -19.76 -12.36 -3.69
N ASN A 274 -19.95 -11.37 -2.81
CA ASN A 274 -21.21 -10.63 -2.71
C ASN A 274 -21.56 -9.90 -4.01
N ARG A 275 -20.56 -9.35 -4.71
CA ARG A 275 -20.77 -8.68 -5.99
C ARG A 275 -21.23 -9.65 -7.08
N VAL A 276 -20.64 -10.84 -7.15
CA VAL A 276 -21.09 -11.91 -8.06
C VAL A 276 -22.52 -12.36 -7.72
N GLN A 277 -22.83 -12.57 -6.44
CA GLN A 277 -24.20 -12.92 -6.02
C GLN A 277 -25.20 -11.82 -6.37
N TYR A 278 -24.83 -10.55 -6.21
CA TYR A 278 -25.67 -9.43 -6.60
C TYR A 278 -25.92 -9.39 -8.11
N GLU A 279 -24.90 -9.63 -8.93
CA GLU A 279 -25.05 -9.70 -10.39
C GLU A 279 -25.97 -10.86 -10.81
N GLN A 280 -25.80 -12.05 -10.22
CA GLN A 280 -26.69 -13.20 -10.44
C GLN A 280 -28.13 -12.92 -10.02
N ALA A 281 -28.34 -12.32 -8.84
CA ALA A 281 -29.67 -11.94 -8.37
C ALA A 281 -30.31 -10.90 -9.29
N LYS A 282 -29.53 -9.93 -9.79
CA LYS A 282 -29.99 -8.93 -10.76
C LYS A 282 -30.41 -9.57 -12.08
N GLU A 283 -29.66 -10.54 -12.59
CA GLU A 283 -30.03 -11.32 -13.77
C GLU A 283 -31.30 -12.13 -13.53
N GLY A 284 -31.42 -12.80 -12.38
CA GLY A 284 -32.63 -13.52 -11.98
C GLY A 284 -33.87 -12.63 -11.92
N VAL A 285 -33.75 -11.45 -11.31
CA VAL A 285 -34.82 -10.44 -11.28
C VAL A 285 -35.16 -9.95 -12.69
N SER A 286 -34.17 -9.74 -13.57
CA SER A 286 -34.40 -9.37 -14.97
C SER A 286 -35.16 -10.46 -15.73
N ALA A 287 -34.79 -11.73 -15.56
CA ALA A 287 -35.49 -12.86 -16.15
C ALA A 287 -36.94 -12.97 -15.64
N LEU A 288 -37.16 -12.83 -14.33
CA LEU A 288 -38.50 -12.80 -13.74
C LEU A 288 -39.33 -11.64 -14.27
N ASN A 289 -38.77 -10.43 -14.35
CA ASN A 289 -39.46 -9.27 -14.93
C ASN A 289 -39.84 -9.48 -16.40
N ARG A 290 -39.09 -10.30 -17.16
CA ARG A 290 -39.43 -10.67 -18.53
C ARG A 290 -40.55 -11.71 -18.61
N LEU A 291 -40.66 -12.57 -17.61
CA LEU A 291 -41.72 -13.58 -17.48
C LEU A 291 -43.01 -13.02 -16.88
N LEU A 292 -42.93 -11.98 -16.05
CA LEU A 292 -44.07 -11.38 -15.35
C LEU A 292 -45.26 -11.04 -16.27
N PRO A 293 -45.08 -10.41 -17.46
CA PRO A 293 -46.18 -10.11 -18.35
C PRO A 293 -46.82 -11.35 -19.00
N ARG A 294 -46.08 -12.47 -19.05
CA ARG A 294 -46.53 -13.75 -19.63
C ARG A 294 -47.07 -14.71 -18.59
N LEU A 295 -47.01 -14.36 -17.31
CA LEU A 295 -47.38 -15.24 -16.21
C LEU A 295 -48.86 -15.62 -16.28
N ASN A 296 -49.73 -14.69 -16.63
CA ASN A 296 -51.15 -14.96 -16.85
C ASN A 296 -51.40 -15.95 -18.01
N LEU A 297 -50.51 -15.98 -19.00
CA LEU A 297 -50.61 -16.87 -20.16
C LEU A 297 -49.98 -18.25 -19.89
N LEU A 298 -48.96 -18.30 -19.03
CA LEU A 298 -48.33 -19.53 -18.55
C LEU A 298 -49.17 -20.25 -17.48
N ALA A 299 -49.99 -19.50 -16.73
CA ALA A 299 -50.90 -20.03 -15.72
C ALA A 299 -52.30 -20.37 -16.26
N ASP A 300 -52.57 -20.09 -17.54
CA ASP A 300 -53.82 -20.46 -18.19
C ASP A 300 -53.71 -21.88 -18.76
N ASP A 301 -54.16 -22.86 -17.98
CA ASP A 301 -54.18 -24.28 -18.38
C ASP A 301 -55.13 -24.53 -19.57
N THR A 302 -56.05 -23.60 -19.88
CA THR A 302 -57.02 -23.72 -20.98
C THR A 302 -56.51 -23.15 -22.31
N LEU A 303 -55.28 -22.59 -22.31
CA LEU A 303 -54.72 -21.95 -23.50
C LEU A 303 -54.56 -22.93 -24.67
N ALA A 304 -54.13 -24.17 -24.39
CA ALA A 304 -53.98 -25.21 -25.41
C ALA A 304 -55.33 -25.52 -26.07
N ASP A 305 -56.36 -25.77 -25.25
CA ASP A 305 -57.71 -26.07 -25.71
C ASP A 305 -58.29 -24.92 -26.58
N ARG A 306 -58.04 -23.66 -26.19
CA ARG A 306 -58.48 -22.48 -26.96
C ARG A 306 -57.73 -22.33 -28.28
N VAL A 307 -56.45 -22.69 -28.33
CA VAL A 307 -55.67 -22.69 -29.58
C VAL A 307 -56.22 -23.74 -30.53
N ASP A 308 -56.52 -24.93 -30.03
CA ASP A 308 -57.10 -26.01 -30.83
C ASP A 308 -58.48 -25.61 -31.37
N GLU A 309 -59.35 -25.01 -30.55
CA GLU A 309 -60.66 -24.49 -31.00
C GLU A 309 -60.51 -23.43 -32.10
N ILE A 310 -59.54 -22.52 -31.98
CA ILE A 310 -59.30 -21.50 -33.00
C ILE A 310 -58.71 -22.12 -34.28
N GLN A 311 -57.86 -23.14 -34.17
CA GLN A 311 -57.34 -23.87 -35.33
C GLN A 311 -58.46 -24.57 -36.08
N GLU A 312 -59.36 -25.26 -35.39
CA GLU A 312 -60.53 -25.90 -36.01
C GLU A 312 -61.42 -24.87 -36.73
N ARG A 313 -61.70 -23.71 -36.10
CA ARG A 313 -62.46 -22.63 -36.75
C ARG A 313 -61.74 -22.03 -37.95
N LEU A 314 -60.42 -21.95 -37.91
CA LEU A 314 -59.60 -21.46 -39.00
C LEU A 314 -59.62 -22.45 -40.17
N ASP A 315 -59.56 -23.74 -39.90
CA ASP A 315 -59.69 -24.79 -40.92
C ASP A 315 -61.08 -24.77 -41.55
N GLU A 316 -62.15 -24.67 -40.74
CA GLU A 316 -63.52 -24.50 -41.24
C GLU A 316 -63.65 -23.27 -42.15
N ALA A 317 -63.08 -22.14 -41.73
CA ALA A 317 -63.08 -20.92 -42.55
C ALA A 317 -62.30 -21.11 -43.86
N GLN A 318 -61.17 -21.83 -43.85
CA GLN A 318 -60.41 -22.13 -45.05
C GLN A 318 -61.18 -23.05 -46.02
N GLU A 319 -61.90 -24.04 -45.50
CA GLU A 319 -62.78 -24.90 -46.30
C GLU A 319 -63.91 -24.10 -46.93
N ALA A 320 -64.56 -23.20 -46.17
CA ALA A 320 -65.58 -22.31 -46.69
C ALA A 320 -65.04 -21.41 -47.82
N VAL A 321 -63.83 -20.86 -47.67
CA VAL A 321 -63.17 -20.08 -48.72
C VAL A 321 -62.91 -20.93 -49.96
N ARG A 322 -62.43 -22.17 -49.81
CA ARG A 322 -62.23 -23.08 -50.94
C ARG A 322 -63.55 -23.41 -51.64
N PHE A 323 -64.62 -23.64 -50.89
CA PHE A 323 -65.96 -23.89 -51.41
C PHE A 323 -66.46 -22.71 -52.26
N ILE A 324 -66.31 -21.48 -51.74
CA ILE A 324 -66.67 -20.27 -52.48
C ILE A 324 -65.81 -20.10 -53.74
N GLN A 325 -64.52 -20.42 -53.70
CA GLN A 325 -63.66 -20.36 -54.90
C GLN A 325 -64.08 -21.38 -55.97
N GLN A 326 -64.41 -22.61 -55.56
CA GLN A 326 -64.79 -23.68 -56.49
C GLN A 326 -66.19 -23.46 -57.09
N HIS A 327 -67.16 -23.06 -56.28
CA HIS A 327 -68.57 -23.01 -56.68
C HIS A 327 -69.14 -21.60 -56.80
N GLY A 328 -68.48 -20.57 -56.28
CA GLY A 328 -69.02 -19.20 -56.23
C GLY A 328 -69.35 -18.62 -57.61
N ASN A 329 -68.53 -18.88 -58.62
CA ASN A 329 -68.81 -18.46 -60.00
C ASN A 329 -70.05 -19.16 -60.60
N GLN A 330 -70.36 -20.38 -60.16
CA GLN A 330 -71.53 -21.14 -60.61
C GLN A 330 -72.78 -20.66 -59.88
N LEU A 331 -72.69 -20.46 -58.56
CA LEU A 331 -73.75 -19.88 -57.71
C LEU A 331 -74.15 -18.48 -58.20
N ALA A 332 -73.20 -17.59 -58.46
CA ALA A 332 -73.47 -16.24 -58.96
C ALA A 332 -74.14 -16.22 -60.35
N LYS A 333 -73.87 -17.22 -61.21
CA LYS A 333 -74.56 -17.38 -62.50
C LYS A 333 -75.96 -17.97 -62.34
N LEU A 334 -76.17 -18.81 -61.33
CA LEU A 334 -77.46 -19.44 -61.06
C LEU A 334 -78.45 -18.47 -60.39
N GLU A 335 -77.96 -17.61 -59.49
CA GLU A 335 -78.75 -16.64 -58.72
C GLU A 335 -79.81 -15.85 -59.55
N PRO A 336 -79.48 -15.25 -60.71
CA PRO A 336 -80.48 -14.51 -61.50
C PRO A 336 -81.49 -15.39 -62.25
N ILE A 337 -81.22 -16.69 -62.43
CA ILE A 337 -82.09 -17.62 -63.18
C ILE A 337 -82.92 -18.54 -62.27
N VAL A 338 -82.72 -18.51 -60.94
CA VAL A 338 -83.47 -19.34 -59.99
C VAL A 338 -84.98 -19.06 -60.05
N SER A 339 -85.39 -17.80 -60.23
CA SER A 339 -86.80 -17.43 -60.31
C SER A 339 -87.52 -18.02 -61.53
N VAL A 340 -86.79 -18.31 -62.61
CA VAL A 340 -87.34 -18.97 -63.81
C VAL A 340 -87.65 -20.44 -63.54
N LEU A 341 -86.90 -21.12 -62.66
CA LEU A 341 -87.18 -22.51 -62.28
C LEU A 341 -88.49 -22.68 -61.49
N GLN A 342 -89.03 -21.60 -60.93
CA GLN A 342 -90.34 -21.61 -60.25
C GLN A 342 -91.51 -21.40 -61.23
N SER A 343 -91.24 -21.01 -62.47
CA SER A 343 -92.28 -20.81 -63.50
C SER A 343 -92.57 -22.13 -64.20
N ASP A 344 -93.85 -22.43 -64.40
CA ASP A 344 -94.29 -23.67 -65.04
C ASP A 344 -94.09 -23.59 -66.57
N PRO A 345 -93.25 -24.46 -67.17
CA PRO A 345 -93.00 -24.45 -68.61
C PRO A 345 -94.24 -24.73 -69.47
N GLU A 346 -95.27 -25.38 -68.92
CA GLU A 346 -96.51 -25.68 -69.66
C GLU A 346 -97.31 -24.40 -69.98
N GLN A 347 -97.20 -23.35 -69.15
CA GLN A 347 -97.85 -22.05 -69.41
C GLN A 347 -97.29 -21.35 -70.65
N PHE A 348 -96.01 -21.58 -70.99
CA PHE A 348 -95.40 -21.02 -72.21
C PHE A 348 -95.89 -21.72 -73.48
N GLU A 349 -96.10 -23.04 -73.43
CA GLU A 349 -96.70 -23.78 -74.54
C GLU A 349 -98.15 -23.35 -74.75
N GLN A 350 -98.93 -23.20 -73.67
CA GLN A 350 -100.32 -22.74 -73.77
C GLN A 350 -100.42 -21.31 -74.33
N LEU A 351 -99.51 -20.41 -73.98
CA LEU A 351 -99.45 -19.06 -74.56
C LEU A 351 -99.14 -19.08 -76.07
N LYS A 352 -98.31 -20.02 -76.54
CA LYS A 352 -98.05 -20.22 -77.97
C LYS A 352 -99.28 -20.73 -78.71
N GLU A 353 -100.00 -21.68 -78.10
CA GLU A 353 -101.24 -22.21 -78.68
C GLU A 353 -102.33 -21.14 -78.76
N ASP A 354 -102.52 -20.33 -77.71
CA ASP A 354 -103.46 -19.21 -77.71
C ASP A 354 -103.11 -18.17 -78.78
N TYR A 355 -101.82 -17.86 -78.97
CA TYR A 355 -101.37 -16.96 -80.03
C TYR A 355 -101.65 -17.51 -81.43
N ALA A 356 -101.40 -18.81 -81.66
CA ALA A 356 -101.68 -19.46 -82.93
C ALA A 356 -103.19 -19.49 -83.22
N TYR A 357 -104.01 -19.79 -82.21
CA TYR A 357 -105.46 -19.77 -82.32
C TYR A 357 -105.99 -18.37 -82.69
N ALA A 358 -105.53 -17.32 -81.99
CA ALA A 358 -105.91 -15.94 -82.29
C ALA A 358 -105.52 -15.51 -83.71
N GLN A 359 -104.35 -15.94 -84.20
CA GLN A 359 -103.91 -15.67 -85.57
C GLN A 359 -104.81 -16.34 -86.60
N GLN A 360 -105.29 -17.56 -86.32
CA GLN A 360 -106.19 -18.29 -87.21
C GLN A 360 -107.58 -17.65 -87.25
N THR A 361 -108.13 -17.27 -86.10
CA THR A 361 -109.41 -16.53 -86.03
C THR A 361 -109.35 -15.21 -86.81
N GLN A 362 -108.22 -14.49 -86.75
CA GLN A 362 -108.03 -13.25 -87.50
C GLN A 362 -108.05 -13.48 -89.02
N ARG A 363 -107.43 -14.57 -89.50
CA ARG A 363 -107.44 -14.93 -90.93
C ARG A 363 -108.85 -15.25 -91.41
N ASP A 364 -109.59 -16.07 -90.67
CA ASP A 364 -110.94 -16.48 -91.03
C ASP A 364 -111.89 -15.28 -91.07
N ALA A 365 -111.83 -14.39 -90.08
CA ALA A 365 -112.61 -13.16 -90.04
C ALA A 365 -112.33 -12.24 -91.25
N ARG A 366 -111.06 -12.15 -91.67
CA ARG A 366 -110.67 -11.39 -92.88
C ARG A 366 -111.28 -11.98 -94.14
N GLN A 367 -111.29 -13.31 -94.26
CA GLN A 367 -111.84 -14.01 -95.41
C GLN A 367 -113.37 -13.91 -95.45
N GLN A 368 -114.04 -14.01 -94.30
CA GLN A 368 -115.47 -13.76 -94.17
C GLN A 368 -115.86 -12.32 -94.54
N ALA A 369 -115.09 -11.33 -94.08
CA ALA A 369 -115.31 -9.93 -94.45
C ALA A 369 -115.13 -9.69 -95.96
N PHE A 370 -114.15 -10.34 -96.58
CA PHE A 370 -113.94 -10.28 -98.03
C PHE A 370 -115.11 -10.91 -98.81
N ALA A 371 -115.59 -12.08 -98.39
CA ALA A 371 -116.73 -12.74 -99.02
C ALA A 371 -118.02 -11.91 -98.91
N LEU A 372 -118.27 -11.28 -97.75
CA LEU A 372 -119.40 -10.36 -97.57
C LEU A 372 -119.28 -9.10 -98.46
N ALA A 373 -118.08 -8.56 -98.62
CA ALA A 373 -117.83 -7.43 -99.52
C ALA A 373 -118.14 -7.77 -101.00
N GLU A 374 -117.79 -8.98 -101.45
CA GLU A 374 -118.16 -9.46 -102.79
C GLU A 374 -119.68 -9.53 -102.98
N VAL A 375 -120.43 -10.01 -101.99
CA VAL A 375 -121.89 -10.09 -102.05
C VAL A 375 -122.51 -8.69 -102.12
N VAL A 376 -122.01 -7.72 -101.35
CA VAL A 376 -122.49 -6.33 -101.39
C VAL A 376 -122.18 -5.67 -102.74
N GLN A 377 -121.00 -5.88 -103.33
CA GLN A 377 -120.69 -5.35 -104.66
C GLN A 377 -121.60 -5.94 -105.75
N ARG A 378 -121.99 -7.21 -105.62
CA ARG A 378 -122.90 -7.88 -106.56
C ARG A 378 -124.38 -7.59 -106.30
N ARG A 379 -124.73 -6.73 -105.34
CA ARG A 379 -126.12 -6.38 -104.97
C ARG A 379 -127.00 -5.96 -106.16
N ALA A 380 -126.46 -5.17 -107.09
CA ALA A 380 -127.20 -4.73 -108.28
C ALA A 380 -127.49 -5.87 -109.28
N HIS A 381 -126.77 -7.00 -109.20
CA HIS A 381 -127.01 -8.16 -110.04
C HIS A 381 -128.15 -9.05 -109.54
N PHE A 382 -128.57 -8.91 -108.27
CA PHE A 382 -129.71 -9.65 -107.72
C PHE A 382 -131.08 -9.12 -108.19
N SER A 383 -131.16 -7.93 -108.81
CA SER A 383 -132.40 -7.43 -109.43
C SER A 383 -132.67 -7.96 -110.84
N TYR A 384 -131.80 -8.83 -111.37
CA TYR A 384 -131.98 -9.51 -112.66
C TYR A 384 -132.75 -10.84 -112.55
N SER A 385 -133.42 -11.14 -111.43
CA SER A 385 -134.25 -12.34 -111.27
C SER A 385 -135.36 -12.43 -112.33
N ASP A 386 -136.04 -11.31 -112.65
CA ASP A 386 -137.10 -11.26 -113.67
C ASP A 386 -136.58 -11.57 -115.09
N SER A 387 -135.31 -11.27 -115.37
CA SER A 387 -134.63 -11.58 -116.63
C SER A 387 -134.04 -12.99 -116.70
N ALA A 388 -133.90 -13.69 -115.57
CA ALA A 388 -133.44 -15.08 -115.51
C ALA A 388 -134.60 -16.10 -115.62
N GLU A 389 -135.78 -15.79 -115.07
CA GLU A 389 -136.97 -16.65 -115.21
C GLU A 389 -137.58 -16.61 -116.64
N MET A 390 -137.49 -15.46 -117.33
CA MET A 390 -138.01 -15.29 -118.70
C MET A 390 -137.15 -15.93 -119.80
N LEU A 391 -135.96 -16.47 -119.47
CA LEU A 391 -135.06 -17.11 -120.42
C LEU A 391 -135.40 -18.59 -120.67
N SER A 392 -136.03 -19.28 -119.71
CA SER A 392 -136.42 -20.69 -119.84
C SER A 392 -137.79 -20.88 -120.52
N GLY A 393 -138.71 -19.94 -120.33
CA GLY A 393 -140.04 -19.96 -120.97
C GLY A 393 -140.00 -19.64 -122.47
N ASN A 394 -139.12 -18.74 -122.91
CA ASN A 394 -138.98 -18.38 -124.32
C ASN A 394 -138.21 -19.43 -125.15
N SER A 395 -137.33 -20.24 -124.55
CA SER A 395 -136.66 -21.33 -125.26
C SER A 395 -137.62 -22.47 -125.61
N ASP A 396 -138.57 -22.81 -124.72
CA ASP A 396 -139.55 -23.88 -124.95
C ASP A 396 -140.62 -23.49 -126.00
N LEU A 397 -140.98 -22.20 -126.08
CA LEU A 397 -141.87 -21.66 -127.12
C LEU A 397 -141.21 -21.63 -128.50
N ASN A 398 -139.91 -21.31 -128.58
CA ASN A 398 -139.15 -21.32 -129.83
C ASN A 398 -138.99 -22.74 -130.38
N GLU A 399 -138.73 -23.74 -129.52
CA GLU A 399 -138.61 -25.14 -129.91
C GLU A 399 -139.94 -25.71 -130.43
N LYS A 400 -141.07 -25.36 -129.78
CA LYS A 400 -142.43 -25.72 -130.23
C LYS A 400 -142.82 -25.07 -131.55
N LEU A 401 -142.36 -23.84 -131.82
CA LEU A 401 -142.53 -23.17 -133.12
C LEU A 401 -141.72 -23.85 -134.22
N ARG A 402 -140.51 -24.31 -133.91
CA ARG A 402 -139.66 -25.09 -134.83
C ARG A 402 -140.29 -26.43 -135.19
N GLN A 403 -140.85 -27.15 -134.22
CA GLN A 403 -141.59 -28.40 -134.46
C GLN A 403 -142.87 -28.19 -135.28
N ARG A 404 -143.64 -27.12 -135.03
CA ARG A 404 -144.83 -26.80 -135.83
C ARG A 404 -144.49 -26.42 -137.28
N LEU A 405 -143.39 -25.71 -137.51
CA LEU A 405 -142.90 -25.41 -138.85
C LEU A 405 -142.53 -26.70 -139.60
N GLN A 406 -141.83 -27.62 -138.92
CA GLN A 406 -141.42 -28.90 -139.48
C GLN A 406 -142.61 -29.82 -139.81
N GLN A 407 -143.65 -29.83 -138.98
CA GLN A 407 -144.91 -30.55 -139.26
C GLN A 407 -145.63 -29.96 -140.48
N ALA A 408 -145.75 -28.63 -140.56
CA ALA A 408 -146.40 -27.96 -141.70
C ALA A 408 -145.65 -28.18 -143.03
N GLU A 409 -144.32 -28.21 -143.01
CA GLU A 409 -143.52 -28.56 -144.19
C GLU A 409 -143.72 -30.01 -144.63
N SER A 410 -143.87 -30.93 -143.68
CA SER A 410 -144.11 -32.37 -143.94
C SER A 410 -145.51 -32.66 -144.49
N GLU A 411 -146.52 -31.88 -144.10
CA GLU A 411 -147.87 -31.99 -144.64
C GLU A 411 -147.95 -31.39 -146.05
N ARG A 412 -147.23 -30.28 -146.29
CA ARG A 412 -147.14 -29.67 -147.62
C ARG A 412 -146.46 -30.59 -148.64
N SER A 413 -145.42 -31.35 -148.24
CA SER A 413 -144.78 -32.31 -149.13
C SER A 413 -145.70 -33.50 -149.45
N ARG A 414 -146.40 -34.05 -148.45
CA ARG A 414 -147.39 -35.12 -148.63
C ARG A 414 -148.55 -34.72 -149.54
N ALA A 415 -149.08 -33.50 -149.38
CA ALA A 415 -150.14 -33.00 -150.25
C ALA A 415 -149.67 -32.81 -151.70
N ARG A 416 -148.41 -32.38 -151.91
CA ARG A 416 -147.80 -32.29 -153.25
C ARG A 416 -147.57 -33.65 -153.90
N GLU A 417 -147.18 -34.66 -153.13
CA GLU A 417 -147.00 -36.02 -153.64
C GLU A 417 -148.34 -36.69 -153.99
N ALA A 418 -149.37 -36.49 -153.16
CA ALA A 418 -150.72 -36.95 -153.45
C ALA A 418 -151.33 -36.26 -154.68
N MET A 419 -151.03 -34.97 -154.90
CA MET A 419 -151.45 -34.26 -156.10
C MET A 419 -150.69 -34.76 -157.35
N ARG A 420 -149.39 -35.04 -157.23
CA ARG A 420 -148.60 -35.62 -158.34
C ARG A 420 -149.06 -37.02 -158.71
N SER A 421 -149.40 -37.86 -157.73
CA SER A 421 -149.91 -39.20 -158.01
C SER A 421 -151.30 -39.17 -158.65
N HIS A 422 -152.17 -38.25 -158.22
CA HIS A 422 -153.48 -38.04 -158.86
C HIS A 422 -153.37 -37.49 -160.29
N VAL A 423 -152.46 -36.54 -160.54
CA VAL A 423 -152.21 -36.01 -161.89
C VAL A 423 -151.59 -37.07 -162.81
N ALA A 424 -150.70 -37.91 -162.28
CA ALA A 424 -150.14 -39.04 -163.03
C ALA A 424 -151.20 -40.10 -163.39
N GLN A 425 -152.15 -40.39 -162.49
CA GLN A 425 -153.28 -41.26 -162.79
C GLN A 425 -154.25 -40.65 -163.81
N LEU A 426 -154.48 -39.34 -163.77
CA LEU A 426 -155.39 -38.67 -164.72
C LEU A 426 -154.82 -38.62 -166.14
N ASN A 427 -153.49 -38.53 -166.28
CA ASN A 427 -152.81 -38.53 -167.57
C ASN A 427 -152.67 -39.91 -168.23
N GLN A 428 -152.98 -41.01 -167.54
CA GLN A 428 -153.02 -42.35 -168.16
C GLN A 428 -154.42 -42.74 -168.68
N TYR A 429 -155.45 -41.92 -168.38
CA TYR A 429 -156.79 -42.05 -168.96
C TYR A 429 -157.01 -41.15 -170.19
N ASN A 430 -155.98 -40.46 -170.67
CA ASN A 430 -155.82 -39.93 -172.02
C ASN A 430 -154.67 -40.67 -172.71
#